data_AF-A0A5D0U1M3-F1
#
_entry.id   AF-A0A5D0U1M3-F1
#
_cell.length_a   1.000
_cell.length_b   1.000
_cell.length_c   1.000
_cell.angle_alpha   90.00
_cell.angle_beta   90.00
_cell.angle_gamma   90.00
#
_symmetry.space_group_name_H-M   'P 1'
#
loop_
_entity.id
_entity.type
_entity.pdbx_description
1 polymer ?
#
loop_
_entity_poly.entity_id
_entity_poly.type
_entity_poly.pdbx_seq_one_letter_code
_entity_poly.pdbx_strand_id
1 'polypeptide(L)'
;MSTTPQRSALDELRAAYHEQLNRLAAERDAARRQARRAQAQADVARADLASLQSSVQELLAAAARHLPDLEPSGPPELPAATRRALPAASPSGGSGDGERPARAA
;
A
#
# COMPACT_ATOMS: atom_id res chain seq x y z
N MET A 1 -39.66 -28.30 30.16
CA MET A 1 -38.25 -28.34 30.59
C MET A 1 -37.34 -28.43 29.35
N SER A 2 -37.23 -27.35 28.57
CA SER A 2 -36.54 -27.39 27.26
C SER A 2 -35.76 -26.10 27.02
N THR A 3 -35.02 -25.61 28.01
CA THR A 3 -34.25 -24.34 27.91
C THR A 3 -32.73 -24.57 27.91
N THR A 4 -32.28 -25.71 28.42
CA THR A 4 -30.86 -26.08 28.51
C THR A 4 -30.18 -26.27 27.16
N PRO A 5 -30.75 -27.03 26.18
CA PRO A 5 -30.07 -27.26 24.90
C PRO A 5 -30.06 -26.02 23.98
N GLN A 6 -31.06 -25.14 24.10
CA GLN A 6 -31.08 -23.86 23.39
C GLN A 6 -30.01 -22.91 23.90
N ARG A 7 -29.74 -22.94 25.21
CA ARG A 7 -28.67 -22.14 25.82
C ARG A 7 -27.29 -22.58 25.34
N SER A 8 -27.02 -23.89 25.28
CA SER A 8 -25.74 -24.40 24.78
C SER A 8 -25.51 -24.06 23.30
N ALA A 9 -26.54 -24.17 22.45
CA ALA A 9 -26.43 -23.80 21.04
C ALA A 9 -26.12 -22.31 20.81
N LEU A 10 -26.68 -21.41 21.64
CA LEU A 10 -26.36 -19.98 21.60
C LEU A 10 -24.93 -19.69 22.06
N ASP A 11 -24.46 -20.40 23.08
CA ASP A 11 -23.09 -20.25 23.59
C ASP A 11 -22.06 -20.77 22.57
N GLU A 12 -22.36 -21.85 21.85
CA GLU A 12 -21.55 -22.34 20.72
C GLU A 12 -21.48 -21.31 19.57
N LEU A 13 -22.60 -20.71 19.19
CA LEU A 13 -22.63 -19.68 18.14
C LEU A 13 -21.82 -18.44 18.56
N ARG A 14 -21.95 -18.01 19.83
CA ARG A 14 -21.14 -16.92 20.39
C ARG A 14 -19.66 -17.25 20.36
N ALA A 15 -19.29 -18.46 20.77
CA ALA A 15 -17.90 -18.91 20.74
C ALA A 15 -17.33 -18.89 19.31
N ALA A 16 -18.05 -19.46 18.35
CA ALA A 16 -17.63 -19.46 16.94
C ALA A 16 -17.47 -18.03 16.38
N TYR A 17 -18.38 -17.11 16.73
CA TYR A 17 -18.26 -15.72 16.32
C TYR A 17 -17.07 -15.01 16.97
N HIS A 18 -16.83 -15.25 18.26
CA HIS A 18 -15.64 -14.73 18.94
C HIS A 18 -14.34 -15.25 18.33
N GLU A 19 -14.28 -16.53 17.95
CA GLU A 19 -13.14 -17.09 17.24
C GLU A 19 -12.92 -16.42 15.88
N GLN A 20 -14.00 -16.17 15.12
CA GLN A 20 -13.92 -15.44 13.85
C GLN A 20 -13.39 -14.02 14.04
N LEU A 21 -13.89 -13.28 15.05
CA LEU A 21 -13.40 -11.94 15.36
C LEU A 21 -11.93 -11.94 15.77
N ASN A 22 -11.52 -12.91 16.59
CA ASN A 22 -10.12 -13.07 17.02
C ASN A 22 -9.20 -13.36 15.82
N ARG A 23 -9.64 -14.22 14.91
CA ARG A 23 -8.92 -14.52 13.67
C ARG A 23 -8.75 -13.26 12.81
N LEU A 24 -9.82 -12.51 12.59
CA LEU A 24 -9.78 -11.27 11.81
C LEU A 24 -8.86 -10.22 12.45
N ALA A 25 -8.88 -10.08 13.77
CA ALA A 25 -7.98 -9.19 14.49
C ALA A 25 -6.50 -9.60 14.32
N ALA A 26 -6.21 -10.91 14.41
CA ALA A 26 -4.87 -11.44 14.21
C ALA A 26 -4.36 -11.21 12.77
N GLU A 27 -5.21 -11.44 11.77
CA GLU A 27 -4.91 -11.20 10.36
C GLU A 27 -4.64 -9.71 10.10
N ARG A 28 -5.47 -8.81 10.63
CA ARG A 28 -5.27 -7.36 10.55
C ARG A 28 -3.93 -6.95 11.17
N ASP A 29 -3.61 -7.48 12.33
CA ASP A 29 -2.38 -7.09 13.04
C ASP A 29 -1.14 -7.66 12.33
N ALA A 30 -1.24 -8.84 11.72
CA ALA A 30 -0.20 -9.37 10.83
C ALA A 30 0.00 -8.46 9.61
N ALA A 31 -1.08 -8.05 8.94
CA ALA A 31 -1.01 -7.14 7.80
C ALA A 31 -0.40 -5.79 8.18
N ARG A 32 -0.74 -5.24 9.35
CA ARG A 32 -0.14 -4.01 9.88
C ARG A 32 1.36 -4.15 10.13
N ARG A 33 1.81 -5.29 10.67
CA ARG A 33 3.25 -5.55 10.86
C ARG A 33 3.97 -5.65 9.52
N GLN A 34 3.36 -6.32 8.53
CA GLN A 34 3.92 -6.41 7.18
C GLN A 34 4.04 -5.03 6.52
N ALA A 35 3.00 -4.19 6.61
CA ALA A 35 3.02 -2.84 6.07
C ALA A 35 4.15 -1.98 6.68
N ARG A 36 4.34 -2.03 8.00
CA ARG A 36 5.44 -1.32 8.66
C ARG A 36 6.82 -1.80 8.20
N ARG A 37 6.99 -3.10 8.03
CA ARG A 37 8.26 -3.67 7.51
C ARG A 37 8.53 -3.22 6.08
N ALA A 38 7.51 -3.25 5.21
CA ALA A 38 7.63 -2.78 3.84
C ALA A 38 7.96 -1.28 3.77
N GLN A 39 7.35 -0.46 4.64
CA GLN A 39 7.66 0.96 4.72
C GLN A 39 9.11 1.21 5.17
N ALA A 40 9.58 0.52 6.21
CA ALA A 40 10.96 0.63 6.65
C ALA A 40 11.95 0.24 5.54
N GLN A 41 11.65 -0.81 4.77
CA GLN A 41 12.45 -1.21 3.61
C GLN A 41 12.45 -0.14 2.51
N ALA A 42 11.30 0.48 2.23
CA ALA A 42 11.20 1.56 1.26
C ALA A 42 12.00 2.80 1.69
N ASP A 43 12.01 3.13 2.98
CA ASP A 43 12.77 4.25 3.50
C ASP A 43 14.29 4.01 3.42
N VAL A 44 14.75 2.78 3.71
CA VAL A 44 16.15 2.38 3.48
C VAL A 44 16.51 2.49 2.00
N ALA A 45 15.69 1.93 1.10
CA ALA A 45 15.94 1.98 -0.33
C ALA A 45 16.00 3.43 -0.87
N ARG A 46 15.20 4.35 -0.32
CA ARG A 46 15.26 5.78 -0.65
C ARG A 46 16.59 6.42 -0.21
N ALA A 47 17.07 6.07 0.99
CA ALA A 47 18.35 6.56 1.49
C ALA A 47 19.53 6.03 0.65
N ASP A 48 19.47 4.76 0.24
CA ASP A 48 20.46 4.15 -0.64
C ASP A 48 20.50 4.83 -2.02
N LEU A 49 19.32 5.11 -2.60
CA LEU A 49 19.21 5.84 -3.87
C LEU A 49 19.78 7.26 -3.75
N ALA A 50 19.49 7.97 -2.66
CA ALA A 50 20.05 9.31 -2.42
C ALA A 50 21.58 9.27 -2.29
N SER A 51 22.12 8.26 -1.58
CA SER A 51 23.56 8.05 -1.45
C SER A 51 24.21 7.77 -2.81
N LEU A 52 23.61 6.88 -3.62
CA LEU A 52 24.09 6.59 -4.97
C LEU A 52 24.07 7.84 -5.86
N GLN A 53 23.02 8.66 -5.78
CA GLN A 53 22.94 9.92 -6.52
C GLN A 53 24.04 10.90 -6.11
N SER A 54 24.37 11.00 -4.81
CA SER A 54 25.50 11.81 -4.33
C SER A 54 26.82 11.30 -4.90
N SER A 55 27.09 10.00 -4.79
CA SER A 55 28.32 9.40 -5.31
C SER A 55 28.47 9.57 -6.82
N VAL A 56 27.37 9.48 -7.57
CA VAL A 56 27.39 9.72 -9.02
C VAL A 56 27.69 11.20 -9.32
N GLN A 57 27.08 12.14 -8.60
CA GLN A 57 27.38 13.56 -8.78
C GLN A 57 28.83 13.90 -8.43
N GLU A 58 29.36 13.32 -7.36
CA GLU A 58 30.77 13.47 -6.98
C GLU A 58 31.71 12.92 -8.05
N LEU A 59 31.41 11.74 -8.60
CA LEU A 59 32.19 11.14 -9.68
C LEU A 59 32.15 12.00 -10.95
N LEU A 60 30.97 12.50 -11.33
CA LEU A 60 30.83 13.39 -12.49
C LEU A 60 31.57 14.71 -12.27
N ALA A 61 31.51 15.29 -11.07
CA ALA A 61 32.25 16.50 -10.73
C ALA A 61 33.77 16.27 -10.76
N ALA A 62 34.25 15.11 -10.29
CA ALA A 62 35.66 14.73 -10.37
C ALA A 62 36.08 14.52 -11.84
N ALA A 63 35.28 13.81 -12.63
CA ALA A 63 35.53 13.58 -14.05
C ALA A 63 35.62 14.90 -14.83
N ALA A 64 34.69 15.83 -14.60
CA ALA A 64 34.70 17.15 -15.24
C ALA A 64 35.99 17.96 -14.93
N ARG A 65 36.56 17.80 -13.73
CA ARG A 65 37.84 18.44 -13.37
C ARG A 65 39.03 17.81 -14.09
N HIS A 66 38.98 16.51 -14.38
CA HIS A 66 40.08 15.78 -15.01
C HIS A 66 39.97 15.70 -16.54
N LEU A 67 38.80 15.97 -17.11
CA LEU A 67 38.54 15.84 -18.55
C LEU A 67 37.66 16.99 -19.04
N PRO A 68 38.23 18.20 -19.22
CA PRO A 68 37.48 19.41 -19.54
C PRO A 68 36.77 19.39 -20.91
N ASP A 69 37.08 18.44 -21.80
CA ASP A 69 36.43 18.25 -23.12
C ASP A 69 35.38 17.14 -23.13
N LEU A 70 34.97 16.62 -21.96
CA LEU A 70 33.90 15.63 -21.89
C LEU A 70 32.55 16.34 -22.02
N GLU A 71 32.06 16.49 -23.24
CA GLU A 71 30.67 16.87 -23.51
C GLU A 71 29.74 15.94 -22.71
N PRO A 72 28.86 16.47 -21.84
CA PRO A 72 27.96 15.64 -21.08
C PRO A 72 26.97 14.98 -22.04
N SER A 73 27.23 13.71 -22.38
CA SER A 73 26.20 12.82 -22.87
C SER A 73 25.02 12.94 -21.91
N GLY A 74 23.85 13.31 -22.45
CA GLY A 74 22.67 13.72 -21.70
C GLY A 74 22.25 12.73 -20.60
N PRO A 75 21.30 13.14 -19.73
CA PRO A 75 20.91 12.35 -18.57
C PRO A 75 20.63 10.90 -18.98
N PRO A 76 21.14 9.90 -18.24
CA PRO A 76 20.92 8.51 -18.57
C PRO A 76 19.41 8.27 -18.69
N GLU A 77 18.96 7.75 -19.84
CA GLU A 77 17.61 7.22 -19.98
C GLU A 77 17.50 6.04 -19.00
N LEU A 78 17.05 6.33 -17.78
CA LEU A 78 16.59 5.31 -16.87
C LEU A 78 15.41 4.62 -17.57
N PRO A 79 15.44 3.28 -17.76
CA PRO A 79 14.34 2.60 -18.40
C PRO A 79 13.08 2.97 -17.64
N ALA A 80 12.12 3.59 -18.35
CA ALA A 80 10.89 4.08 -17.77
C ALA A 80 10.31 2.96 -16.92
N ALA A 81 10.36 3.14 -15.59
CA ALA A 81 9.89 2.14 -14.65
C ALA A 81 8.49 1.74 -15.11
N THR A 82 8.37 0.52 -15.61
CA THR A 82 7.12 0.01 -16.14
C THR A 82 6.14 0.16 -14.99
N ARG A 83 5.25 1.15 -15.08
CA ARG A 83 4.17 1.34 -14.11
C ARG A 83 3.33 0.08 -14.24
N ARG A 84 3.68 -0.93 -13.46
CA ARG A 84 2.84 -2.10 -13.30
C ARG A 84 1.61 -1.58 -12.62
N ALA A 85 0.58 -1.32 -13.42
CA ALA A 85 -0.73 -0.95 -12.94
C ALA A 85 -1.13 -2.02 -11.93
N LEU A 86 -1.14 -1.64 -10.65
CA LEU A 86 -1.84 -2.41 -9.63
C LEU A 86 -3.27 -2.58 -10.16
N PRO A 87 -3.81 -3.81 -10.20
CA PRO A 87 -5.17 -4.01 -10.69
C PRO A 87 -6.08 -3.14 -9.85
N ALA A 88 -6.79 -2.22 -10.53
CA ALA A 88 -7.80 -1.39 -9.90
C ALA A 88 -8.81 -2.34 -9.25
N ALA A 89 -8.90 -2.28 -7.92
CA ALA A 89 -10.03 -2.88 -7.23
C ALA A 89 -11.29 -2.24 -7.82
N SER A 90 -12.13 -3.06 -8.45
CA SER A 90 -13.44 -2.63 -8.94
C SER A 90 -14.20 -1.93 -7.81
N PRO A 91 -14.69 -0.69 -7.98
CA PRO A 91 -15.66 -0.14 -7.06
C PRO A 91 -17.01 -0.80 -7.35
N SER A 92 -17.26 -1.96 -6.74
CA SER A 92 -18.61 -2.43 -6.53
C SER A 92 -19.24 -1.57 -5.44
N GLY A 93 -20.14 -0.66 -5.84
CA GLY A 93 -21.27 -0.24 -5.02
C GLY A 93 -21.24 1.21 -4.51
N GLY A 94 -22.14 2.01 -5.06
CA GLY A 94 -23.01 2.86 -4.24
C GLY A 94 -22.71 4.36 -4.23
N SER A 95 -23.50 5.12 -4.97
CA SER A 95 -24.08 6.44 -4.63
C SER A 95 -24.75 6.92 -5.93
N GLY A 96 -26.06 7.00 -6.04
CA GLY A 96 -26.90 7.88 -5.23
C GLY A 96 -27.23 9.11 -6.07
N ASP A 97 -27.84 8.91 -7.24
CA ASP A 97 -28.31 10.00 -8.08
C ASP A 97 -29.63 10.52 -7.51
N GLY A 98 -29.54 11.73 -6.97
CA GLY A 98 -30.69 12.53 -6.63
C GLY A 98 -31.37 13.03 -7.89
N GLU A 99 -32.57 12.52 -8.15
CA GLU A 99 -33.54 13.21 -8.99
C GLU A 99 -34.65 13.77 -8.10
N ARG A 100 -34.62 15.09 -7.90
CA ARG A 100 -35.82 15.85 -7.53
C ARG A 100 -36.76 15.87 -8.74
N PRO A 101 -38.07 15.68 -8.55
CA PRO A 101 -39.06 16.35 -9.36
C PRO A 101 -39.73 17.49 -8.59
N ALA A 102 -39.91 18.60 -9.29
CA ALA A 102 -40.57 19.81 -8.84
C ALA A 102 -42.11 19.68 -8.91
N ARG A 103 -42.78 20.14 -7.84
CA ARG A 103 -44.01 20.96 -7.76
C ARG A 103 -45.31 20.53 -8.49
N ALA A 104 -46.39 20.45 -7.71
CA ALA A 104 -47.74 20.99 -7.98
C ALA A 104 -48.39 21.27 -6.60
N ALA A 105 -48.57 22.54 -6.21
CA ALA A 105 -49.75 23.40 -6.44
C ALA A 105 -50.93 22.99 -5.57
#